data_AF-A0A0D1K5M0-F1
#
_entry.id   AF-A0A0D1K5M0-F1
#
_cell.length_a   1.000
_cell.length_b   1.000
_cell.length_c   1.000
_cell.angle_alpha   90.00
_cell.angle_beta   90.00
_cell.angle_gamma   90.00
#
_symmetry.space_group_name_H-M   'P 1'
#
loop_
_entity.id
_entity.type
_entity.pdbx_description
1 polymer ?
#
loop_
_entity_poly.entity_id
_entity_poly.type
_entity_poly.pdbx_seq_one_letter_code
_entity_poly.pdbx_strand_id
1 'polypeptide(L)'
;MQWMLEKKENEKIELLAFLREQLTADISVKTVGEALGWSKYLTITVAHQLAEDLMTIYDEEEEPLLSVQQDDKMLHMPMSRHVNTDAVMLVYLRESLYWTFIKEVFFETITSYEDFAERFLTTVSTTRNIKRYVVKHLAPLGIGIDDEYHFTGDESAIRVFFYRLALRFFGDREFPYGEDLKIQADAGIDRLAAAIMPKSYIRDSKRIALRFYYTIAALRAYRTFCRSTQFG
;
A
#
# COMPACT_ATOMS: atom_id res chain seq x y z
N MET A 1 -7.81 1.23 3.11
CA MET A 1 -6.56 1.00 2.36
C MET A 1 -6.61 -0.34 1.64
N GLN A 2 -7.14 -1.40 2.26
CA GLN A 2 -7.36 -2.72 1.63
C GLN A 2 -8.09 -2.68 0.27
N TRP A 3 -8.98 -1.71 0.07
CA TRP A 3 -9.64 -1.50 -1.23
C TRP A 3 -8.67 -1.33 -2.41
N MET A 4 -7.41 -0.94 -2.16
CA MET A 4 -6.37 -0.84 -3.20
C MET A 4 -5.77 -2.19 -3.59
N LEU A 5 -6.32 -3.30 -3.10
CA LEU A 5 -5.96 -4.66 -3.51
C LEU A 5 -7.12 -5.27 -4.30
N GLU A 6 -6.75 -6.15 -5.21
CA GLU A 6 -7.63 -7.11 -5.85
C GLU A 6 -8.27 -8.02 -4.80
N LYS A 7 -9.44 -8.56 -5.13
CA LYS A 7 -10.26 -9.32 -4.17
C LYS A 7 -9.48 -10.49 -3.53
N LYS A 8 -8.72 -11.24 -4.33
CA LYS A 8 -7.97 -12.41 -3.89
C LYS A 8 -6.92 -12.04 -2.84
N GLU A 9 -6.14 -10.98 -3.09
CA GLU A 9 -5.11 -10.50 -2.17
C GLU A 9 -5.74 -9.88 -0.91
N ASN A 10 -6.89 -9.22 -1.04
CA ASN A 10 -7.62 -8.72 0.12
C ASN A 10 -8.11 -9.86 1.04
N GLU A 11 -8.65 -10.94 0.47
CA GLU A 11 -9.05 -12.14 1.24
C GLU A 11 -7.84 -12.71 2.02
N LYS A 12 -6.65 -12.80 1.41
CA LYS A 12 -5.44 -13.24 2.12
C LYS A 12 -5.07 -12.32 3.30
N ILE A 13 -5.16 -11.00 3.13
CA ILE A 13 -4.89 -10.04 4.22
C ILE A 13 -5.95 -10.13 5.33
N GLU A 14 -7.22 -10.33 4.98
CA GLU A 14 -8.31 -10.54 5.94
C GLU A 14 -8.07 -11.81 6.77
N LEU A 15 -7.68 -12.92 6.13
CA LEU A 15 -7.31 -14.15 6.83
C LEU A 15 -6.12 -13.93 7.76
N LEU A 16 -5.05 -13.30 7.26
CA LEU A 16 -3.84 -13.05 8.05
C LEU A 16 -4.14 -12.16 9.27
N ALA A 17 -4.92 -11.09 9.08
CA ALA A 17 -5.32 -10.21 10.18
C ALA A 17 -6.13 -10.98 11.22
N PHE A 18 -7.11 -11.78 10.78
CA PHE A 18 -7.91 -12.61 11.67
C PHE A 18 -7.05 -13.60 12.48
N LEU A 19 -6.16 -14.34 11.84
CA LEU A 19 -5.30 -15.34 12.49
C LEU A 19 -4.37 -14.71 13.53
N ARG A 20 -3.87 -13.51 13.28
CA ARG A 20 -2.99 -12.79 14.21
C ARG A 20 -3.68 -12.28 15.47
N GLU A 21 -5.00 -12.11 15.44
CA GLU A 21 -5.79 -11.70 16.60
C GLU A 21 -6.13 -12.89 17.52
N GLN A 22 -5.82 -14.12 17.10
CA GLN A 22 -6.12 -15.33 17.85
C GLN A 22 -5.15 -15.54 19.01
N LEU A 23 -5.66 -16.13 20.09
CA LEU A 23 -4.86 -16.46 21.28
C LEU A 23 -4.23 -17.86 21.19
N THR A 24 -4.58 -18.64 20.16
CA THR A 24 -4.13 -20.02 19.95
C THR A 24 -3.51 -20.17 18.56
N ALA A 25 -2.51 -21.04 18.45
CA ALA A 25 -1.86 -21.34 17.17
C ALA A 25 -2.77 -22.12 16.22
N ASP A 26 -3.65 -22.95 16.77
CA ASP A 26 -4.56 -23.81 16.03
C ASP A 26 -5.96 -23.23 16.03
N ILE A 27 -6.53 -23.04 14.84
CA ILE A 27 -7.88 -22.51 14.64
C ILE A 27 -8.63 -23.38 13.65
N SER A 28 -9.87 -23.74 13.97
CA SER A 28 -10.67 -24.53 13.05
C SER A 28 -11.06 -23.75 11.80
N VAL A 29 -11.03 -24.40 10.64
CA VAL A 29 -11.51 -23.85 9.36
C VAL A 29 -12.97 -23.40 9.47
N LYS A 30 -13.77 -24.10 10.27
CA LYS A 30 -15.15 -23.71 10.56
C LYS A 30 -15.23 -22.36 11.26
N THR A 31 -14.42 -22.14 12.30
CA THR A 31 -14.36 -20.88 13.06
C THR A 31 -13.98 -19.72 12.15
N VAL A 32 -12.98 -19.91 11.29
CA VAL A 32 -12.55 -18.90 10.31
C VAL A 32 -13.68 -18.60 9.32
N GLY A 33 -14.30 -19.64 8.76
CA GLY A 33 -15.41 -19.49 7.82
C GLY A 33 -16.61 -18.76 8.41
N GLU A 34 -16.99 -19.07 9.66
CA GLU A 34 -18.06 -18.36 10.38
C GLU A 34 -17.71 -16.90 10.66
N ALA A 35 -16.47 -16.61 11.06
CA ALA A 35 -16.03 -15.25 11.39
C ALA A 35 -15.93 -14.33 10.16
N LEU A 36 -15.43 -14.86 9.03
CA LEU A 36 -15.22 -14.08 7.80
C LEU A 36 -16.39 -14.19 6.81
N GLY A 37 -17.40 -15.02 7.11
CA GLY A 37 -18.52 -15.29 6.21
C GLY A 37 -18.13 -16.07 4.96
N TRP A 38 -17.10 -16.91 5.06
CA TRP A 38 -16.54 -17.68 3.95
C TRP A 38 -17.01 -19.13 3.96
N SER A 39 -17.07 -19.73 2.77
CA SER A 39 -17.25 -21.16 2.63
C SER A 39 -15.99 -21.91 3.07
N LYS A 40 -16.13 -23.16 3.52
CA LYS A 40 -15.00 -24.04 3.84
C LYS A 40 -13.96 -24.07 2.71
N TYR A 41 -14.43 -24.18 1.46
CA TYR A 41 -13.58 -24.22 0.28
C TYR A 41 -12.77 -22.92 0.09
N LEU A 42 -13.40 -21.76 0.26
CA LEU A 42 -12.71 -20.47 0.15
C LEU A 42 -11.66 -20.33 1.24
N THR A 43 -12.01 -20.65 2.50
CA THR A 43 -11.07 -20.59 3.62
C THR A 43 -9.81 -21.42 3.38
N ILE A 44 -9.96 -22.68 2.94
CA ILE A 44 -8.83 -23.57 2.66
C ILE A 44 -7.99 -23.04 1.49
N THR A 45 -8.67 -22.60 0.42
CA THR A 45 -7.99 -22.08 -0.78
C THR A 45 -7.14 -20.85 -0.45
N VAL A 46 -7.71 -19.89 0.29
CA VAL A 46 -7.00 -18.68 0.71
C VAL A 46 -5.88 -19.02 1.69
N ALA A 47 -6.09 -19.98 2.59
CA ALA A 47 -5.06 -20.43 3.53
C ALA A 47 -3.84 -21.04 2.83
N HIS A 48 -4.03 -21.93 1.84
CA HIS A 48 -2.92 -22.48 1.06
C HIS A 48 -2.16 -21.41 0.28
N GLN A 49 -2.88 -20.52 -0.41
CA GLN A 49 -2.24 -19.43 -1.16
C GLN A 49 -1.47 -18.49 -0.24
N LEU A 50 -2.04 -18.14 0.92
CA LEU A 50 -1.34 -17.33 1.91
C LEU A 50 -0.12 -18.04 2.48
N ALA A 51 -0.18 -19.36 2.72
CA ALA A 51 0.97 -20.13 3.19
C ALA A 51 2.13 -20.10 2.19
N GLU A 52 1.84 -20.33 0.90
CA GLU A 52 2.83 -20.24 -0.19
C GLU A 52 3.45 -18.84 -0.31
N ASP A 53 2.60 -17.79 -0.25
CA ASP A 53 3.05 -16.41 -0.28
C ASP A 53 3.95 -16.09 0.92
N LEU A 54 3.59 -16.55 2.13
CA LEU A 54 4.39 -16.30 3.34
C LEU A 54 5.74 -17.00 3.29
N MET A 55 5.82 -18.23 2.75
CA MET A 55 7.11 -18.91 2.53
C MET A 55 8.01 -18.09 1.61
N THR A 56 7.44 -17.54 0.52
CA THR A 56 8.18 -16.72 -0.45
C THR A 56 8.60 -15.36 0.13
N ILE A 57 7.72 -14.69 0.87
CA ILE A 57 7.97 -13.35 1.42
C ILE A 57 9.03 -13.37 2.54
N TYR A 58 9.06 -14.44 3.34
CA TYR A 58 9.95 -14.58 4.48
C TYR A 58 11.18 -15.46 4.21
N ASP A 59 11.31 -16.02 3.01
CA ASP A 59 12.40 -16.92 2.62
C ASP A 59 12.52 -18.14 3.57
N GLU A 60 11.36 -18.74 3.88
CA GLU A 60 11.25 -19.84 4.84
C GLU A 60 11.26 -21.19 4.09
N GLU A 61 12.32 -21.98 4.25
CA GLU A 61 12.49 -23.27 3.56
C GLU A 61 12.01 -24.49 4.39
N GLU A 62 12.01 -24.40 5.73
CA GLU A 62 11.84 -25.58 6.60
C GLU A 62 10.56 -25.60 7.44
N GLU A 63 10.15 -24.47 8.01
CA GLU A 63 8.96 -24.39 8.88
C GLU A 63 7.95 -23.36 8.36
N PRO A 64 6.76 -23.79 7.91
CA PRO A 64 5.78 -22.87 7.34
C PRO A 64 5.16 -21.97 8.42
N LEU A 65 5.08 -20.67 8.12
CA LEU A 65 4.40 -19.66 8.96
C LEU A 65 2.89 -19.86 9.06
N LEU A 66 2.31 -20.62 8.13
CA LEU A 66 0.91 -21.02 8.10
C LEU A 66 0.82 -22.41 7.45
N SER A 67 0.05 -23.32 8.04
CA SER A 67 -0.24 -24.62 7.42
C SER A 67 -1.70 -25.02 7.62
N VAL A 68 -2.22 -25.79 6.66
CA VAL A 68 -3.51 -26.46 6.77
C VAL A 68 -3.26 -27.89 7.28
N GLN A 69 -3.96 -28.29 8.33
CA GLN A 69 -3.75 -29.54 9.04
C GLN A 69 -5.06 -30.33 9.25
N GLN A 70 -4.91 -31.58 9.67
CA GLN A 70 -6.01 -32.49 10.05
C GLN A 70 -7.08 -32.64 8.95
N ASP A 71 -6.66 -32.98 7.73
CA ASP A 71 -7.58 -33.23 6.61
C ASP A 71 -8.48 -31.99 6.33
N ASP A 72 -7.81 -30.84 6.21
CA ASP A 72 -8.39 -29.52 5.95
C ASP A 72 -9.45 -29.05 6.95
N LYS A 73 -9.21 -29.33 8.23
CA LYS A 73 -10.10 -28.92 9.34
C LYS A 73 -9.50 -27.85 10.23
N MET A 74 -8.18 -27.75 10.26
CA MET A 74 -7.45 -26.84 11.15
C MET A 74 -6.45 -26.01 10.36
N LEU A 75 -6.32 -24.74 10.72
CA LEU A 75 -5.21 -23.87 10.32
C LEU A 75 -4.27 -23.76 11.52
N HIS A 76 -2.97 -23.85 11.25
CA HIS A 76 -1.91 -23.70 12.25
C HIS A 76 -1.01 -22.53 11.89
N MET A 77 -0.89 -21.55 12.79
CA MET A 77 0.01 -20.42 12.70
C MET A 77 0.83 -20.30 13.99
N PRO A 78 2.16 -20.54 13.97
CA PRO A 78 2.98 -20.52 15.17
C PRO A 78 2.97 -19.15 15.88
N MET A 79 2.59 -19.13 17.16
CA MET A 79 2.51 -17.89 17.96
C MET A 79 3.88 -17.26 18.26
N SER A 80 4.96 -18.04 18.17
CA SER A 80 6.33 -17.59 18.41
C SER A 80 6.89 -16.72 17.29
N ARG A 81 6.30 -16.76 16.09
CA ARG A 81 6.79 -16.06 14.91
C ARG A 81 5.91 -14.85 14.57
N HIS A 82 6.54 -13.69 14.42
CA HIS A 82 5.83 -12.45 14.13
C HIS A 82 5.69 -12.22 12.63
N VAL A 83 4.47 -12.37 12.10
CA VAL A 83 4.15 -11.99 10.72
C VAL A 83 3.64 -10.55 10.68
N ASN A 84 4.29 -9.69 9.90
CA ASN A 84 3.91 -8.29 9.77
C ASN A 84 2.90 -8.13 8.62
N THR A 85 1.63 -7.97 8.95
CA THR A 85 0.54 -7.81 7.96
C THR A 85 0.77 -6.64 7.00
N ASP A 86 1.34 -5.53 7.46
CA ASP A 86 1.61 -4.38 6.57
C ASP A 86 2.78 -4.67 5.60
N ALA A 87 3.73 -5.52 5.99
CA ALA A 87 4.80 -5.96 5.08
C ALA A 87 4.26 -6.89 3.98
N VAL A 88 3.41 -7.85 4.35
CA VAL A 88 2.72 -8.72 3.38
C VAL A 88 1.82 -7.89 2.46
N MET A 89 1.05 -6.95 3.02
CA MET A 89 0.20 -6.04 2.24
C MET A 89 1.02 -5.18 1.28
N LEU A 90 2.22 -4.73 1.66
CA LEU A 90 3.10 -3.99 0.76
C LEU A 90 3.54 -4.83 -0.44
N VAL A 91 3.83 -6.12 -0.27
CA VAL A 91 4.14 -7.03 -1.38
C VAL A 91 2.97 -7.10 -2.36
N TYR A 92 1.76 -7.36 -1.87
CA TYR A 92 0.57 -7.40 -2.73
C TYR A 92 0.24 -6.05 -3.38
N LEU A 93 0.44 -4.93 -2.67
CA LEU A 93 0.23 -3.60 -3.24
C LEU A 93 1.13 -3.37 -4.45
N ARG A 94 2.39 -3.84 -4.44
CA ARG A 94 3.32 -3.65 -5.56
C ARG A 94 2.82 -4.27 -6.86
N GLU A 95 2.03 -5.34 -6.76
CA GLU A 95 1.44 -6.06 -7.89
C GLU A 95 0.03 -5.54 -8.24
N SER A 96 -0.61 -4.80 -7.34
CA SER A 96 -1.98 -4.33 -7.56
C SER A 96 -2.09 -3.29 -8.66
N LEU A 97 -3.05 -3.48 -9.57
CA LEU A 97 -3.40 -2.54 -10.62
C LEU A 97 -4.05 -1.27 -10.06
N TYR A 98 -4.80 -1.35 -8.95
CA TYR A 98 -5.38 -0.18 -8.31
C TYR A 98 -4.29 0.73 -7.74
N TRP A 99 -3.35 0.15 -6.99
CA TRP A 99 -2.21 0.89 -6.47
C TRP A 99 -1.31 1.43 -7.57
N THR A 100 -1.05 0.61 -8.60
CA THR A 100 -0.24 1.01 -9.75
C THR A 100 -0.87 2.18 -10.49
N PHE A 101 -2.18 2.17 -10.73
CA PHE A 101 -2.88 3.32 -11.30
C PHE A 101 -2.74 4.58 -10.43
N ILE A 102 -2.93 4.47 -9.11
CA ILE A 102 -2.75 5.60 -8.18
C ILE A 102 -1.32 6.16 -8.23
N LYS A 103 -0.30 5.29 -8.26
CA LYS A 103 1.10 5.70 -8.39
C LYS A 103 1.35 6.43 -9.71
N GLU A 104 0.86 5.89 -10.82
CA GLU A 104 1.08 6.49 -12.15
C GLU A 104 0.38 7.85 -12.29
N VAL A 105 -0.83 8.00 -11.73
CA VAL A 105 -1.49 9.32 -11.60
C VAL A 105 -0.68 10.25 -10.69
N PHE A 106 -0.15 9.72 -9.58
CA PHE A 106 0.68 10.51 -8.67
C PHE A 106 1.98 10.96 -9.32
N PHE A 107 2.55 10.15 -10.21
CA PHE A 107 3.75 10.44 -10.98
C PHE A 107 3.49 11.10 -12.35
N GLU A 108 2.22 11.37 -12.70
CA GLU A 108 1.80 12.02 -13.95
C GLU A 108 2.38 11.34 -15.19
N THR A 109 2.44 10.01 -15.14
CA THR A 109 3.00 9.16 -16.18
C THR A 109 1.92 8.50 -17.05
N ILE A 110 0.63 8.67 -16.71
CA ILE A 110 -0.48 8.22 -17.55
C ILE A 110 -0.79 9.29 -18.58
N THR A 111 -0.79 8.90 -19.86
CA THR A 111 -1.17 9.79 -20.97
C THR A 111 -2.55 9.44 -21.53
N SER A 112 -2.93 8.17 -21.51
CA SER A 112 -4.23 7.67 -21.97
C SER A 112 -4.58 6.33 -21.31
N TYR A 113 -5.82 5.85 -21.53
CA TYR A 113 -6.21 4.52 -21.07
C TYR A 113 -5.48 3.42 -21.85
N GLU A 114 -5.19 3.67 -23.13
CA GLU A 114 -4.47 2.80 -24.04
C GLU A 114 -3.02 2.62 -23.60
N ASP A 115 -2.32 3.70 -23.26
CA ASP A 115 -0.94 3.66 -22.76
C ASP A 115 -0.83 2.84 -21.47
N PHE A 116 -1.71 3.11 -20.50
CA PHE A 116 -1.72 2.32 -19.27
C PHE A 116 -2.05 0.84 -19.55
N ALA A 117 -3.02 0.58 -20.44
CA ALA A 117 -3.42 -0.79 -20.77
C ALA A 117 -2.26 -1.59 -21.39
N GLU A 118 -1.52 -0.98 -22.31
CA GLU A 118 -0.35 -1.59 -22.94
C GLU A 118 0.78 -1.84 -21.93
N ARG A 119 1.14 -0.83 -21.14
CA ARG A 119 2.27 -0.91 -20.19
C ARG A 119 2.05 -1.92 -19.08
N PHE A 120 0.80 -2.12 -18.65
CA PHE A 120 0.44 -3.03 -17.56
C PHE A 120 -0.33 -4.27 -18.02
N LEU A 121 -0.25 -4.60 -19.32
CA LEU A 121 -0.80 -5.82 -19.92
C LEU A 121 -2.28 -6.05 -19.57
N THR A 122 -3.08 -5.00 -19.61
CA THR A 122 -4.52 -5.03 -19.34
C THR A 122 -5.30 -4.49 -20.54
N THR A 123 -6.61 -4.32 -20.38
CA THR A 123 -7.48 -3.77 -21.43
C THR A 123 -7.92 -2.35 -21.11
N VAL A 124 -8.20 -1.55 -22.14
CA VAL A 124 -8.71 -0.17 -21.99
C VAL A 124 -9.99 -0.13 -21.12
N SER A 125 -10.86 -1.14 -21.27
CA SER A 125 -12.08 -1.25 -20.46
C SER A 125 -11.77 -1.53 -18.99
N THR A 126 -10.78 -2.37 -18.70
CA THR A 126 -10.30 -2.63 -17.34
C THR A 126 -9.68 -1.37 -16.74
N THR A 127 -8.83 -0.64 -17.47
CA THR A 127 -8.24 0.63 -17.01
C THR A 127 -9.33 1.66 -16.66
N ARG A 128 -10.36 1.80 -17.50
CA ARG A 128 -11.52 2.67 -17.19
C ARG A 128 -12.21 2.26 -15.88
N ASN A 129 -12.41 0.96 -15.68
CA ASN A 129 -13.03 0.45 -14.47
C ASN A 129 -12.15 0.67 -13.23
N ILE A 130 -10.83 0.54 -13.36
CA ILE A 130 -9.85 0.87 -12.32
C ILE A 130 -9.97 2.35 -11.93
N LYS A 131 -9.92 3.29 -12.90
CA LYS A 131 -10.07 4.74 -12.61
C LYS A 131 -11.37 5.00 -11.86
N ARG A 132 -12.50 4.47 -12.35
CA ARG A 132 -13.82 4.64 -11.70
C ARG A 132 -13.83 4.12 -10.27
N TYR A 133 -13.26 2.94 -10.06
CA TYR A 133 -13.19 2.31 -8.75
C TYR A 133 -12.31 3.11 -7.77
N VAL A 134 -11.14 3.57 -8.23
CA VAL A 134 -10.22 4.43 -7.45
C VAL A 134 -10.91 5.75 -7.08
N VAL A 135 -11.50 6.46 -8.05
CA VAL A 135 -12.20 7.73 -7.80
C VAL A 135 -13.33 7.54 -6.78
N LYS A 136 -14.10 6.46 -6.88
CA LYS A 136 -15.16 6.14 -5.90
C LYS A 136 -14.61 6.03 -4.47
N HIS A 137 -13.44 5.44 -4.28
CA HIS A 137 -12.83 5.27 -2.95
C HIS A 137 -12.10 6.51 -2.44
N LEU A 138 -11.68 7.40 -3.33
CA LEU A 138 -11.06 8.68 -2.99
C LEU A 138 -12.08 9.80 -2.71
N ALA A 139 -13.28 9.73 -3.30
CA ALA A 139 -14.31 10.74 -3.15
C ALA A 139 -14.69 11.06 -1.69
N PRO A 140 -14.81 10.09 -0.75
CA PRO A 140 -15.07 10.40 0.66
C PRO A 140 -13.97 11.22 1.34
N LEU A 141 -12.76 11.25 0.77
CA LEU A 141 -11.63 12.05 1.24
C LEU A 141 -11.58 13.44 0.57
N GLY A 142 -12.55 13.77 -0.31
CA GLY A 142 -12.54 14.99 -1.11
C GLY A 142 -11.49 15.00 -2.22
N ILE A 143 -11.01 13.82 -2.64
CA ILE A 143 -9.97 13.66 -3.65
C ILE A 143 -10.60 13.09 -4.93
N GLY A 144 -10.33 13.74 -6.06
CA GLY A 144 -10.76 13.32 -7.40
C GLY A 144 -9.58 13.02 -8.32
N ILE A 145 -9.89 12.51 -9.52
CA ILE A 145 -8.93 12.39 -10.64
C ILE A 145 -9.64 12.93 -11.89
N ASP A 146 -9.07 13.95 -12.53
CA ASP A 146 -9.61 14.56 -13.76
C ASP A 146 -9.37 13.69 -15.01
N ASP A 147 -9.80 14.15 -16.18
CA ASP A 147 -9.70 13.41 -17.44
C ASP A 147 -8.28 13.38 -18.01
N GLU A 148 -7.45 14.32 -17.60
CA GLU A 148 -6.02 14.38 -17.86
C GLU A 148 -5.17 13.59 -16.84
N TYR A 149 -5.81 12.77 -15.98
CA TYR A 149 -5.15 11.90 -15.01
C TYR A 149 -4.36 12.63 -13.92
N HIS A 150 -4.90 13.73 -13.41
CA HIS A 150 -4.34 14.42 -12.26
C HIS A 150 -5.24 14.32 -11.03
N PHE A 151 -4.62 14.22 -9.85
CA PHE A 151 -5.36 14.40 -8.59
C PHE A 151 -5.88 15.83 -8.46
N THR A 152 -7.18 15.93 -8.17
CA THR A 152 -7.93 17.17 -7.91
C THR A 152 -8.54 17.15 -6.50
N GLY A 153 -8.87 18.32 -5.96
CA GLY A 153 -9.41 18.50 -4.61
C GLY A 153 -8.52 19.39 -3.73
N ASP A 154 -8.72 19.30 -2.42
CA ASP A 154 -7.86 20.01 -1.46
C ASP A 154 -6.45 19.39 -1.47
N GLU A 155 -5.46 20.21 -1.81
CA GLU A 155 -4.07 19.80 -1.92
C GLU A 155 -3.51 19.30 -0.57
N SER A 156 -4.00 19.85 0.56
CA SER A 156 -3.62 19.33 1.89
C SER A 156 -4.14 17.91 2.10
N ALA A 157 -5.41 17.64 1.77
CA ALA A 157 -5.99 16.30 1.83
C ALA A 157 -5.23 15.29 0.95
N ILE A 158 -4.86 15.67 -0.27
CA ILE A 158 -4.06 14.83 -1.18
C ILE A 158 -2.70 14.49 -0.56
N ARG A 159 -1.96 15.49 -0.06
CA ARG A 159 -0.64 15.27 0.57
C ARG A 159 -0.76 14.37 1.80
N VAL A 160 -1.76 14.59 2.64
CA VAL A 160 -2.00 13.77 3.84
C VAL A 160 -2.34 12.32 3.48
N PHE A 161 -3.13 12.10 2.42
CA PHE A 161 -3.44 10.77 1.93
C PHE A 161 -2.17 10.00 1.54
N PHE A 162 -1.34 10.57 0.67
CA PHE A 162 -0.08 9.95 0.26
C PHE A 162 0.92 9.80 1.40
N TYR A 163 0.97 10.78 2.31
CA TYR A 163 1.84 10.71 3.48
C TYR A 163 1.47 9.54 4.40
N ARG A 164 0.18 9.32 4.67
CA ARG A 164 -0.30 8.20 5.50
C ARG A 164 -0.01 6.85 4.86
N LEU A 165 -0.20 6.75 3.54
CA LEU A 165 0.21 5.57 2.77
C LEU A 165 1.70 5.31 2.93
N ALA A 166 2.50 6.36 2.73
CA ALA A 166 3.94 6.23 2.70
C ALA A 166 4.51 5.79 4.06
N LEU A 167 4.02 6.39 5.14
CA LEU A 167 4.42 6.02 6.49
C LEU A 167 4.00 4.60 6.88
N ARG A 168 2.79 4.18 6.52
CA ARG A 168 2.28 2.86 6.90
C ARG A 168 3.11 1.74 6.25
N PHE A 169 3.29 1.83 4.93
CA PHE A 169 3.86 0.74 4.17
C PHE A 169 5.39 0.84 4.04
N PHE A 170 5.91 2.03 3.73
CA PHE A 170 7.35 2.19 3.47
C PHE A 170 8.12 2.58 4.73
N GLY A 171 7.64 3.54 5.52
CA GLY A 171 8.13 3.83 6.86
C GLY A 171 9.66 3.77 7.02
N ASP A 172 10.13 2.95 7.95
CA ASP A 172 11.54 2.64 8.18
C ASP A 172 12.12 1.54 7.28
N ARG A 173 11.28 0.88 6.47
CA ARG A 173 11.64 -0.23 5.60
C ARG A 173 12.38 0.23 4.34
N GLU A 174 11.79 1.19 3.62
CA GLU A 174 12.37 1.71 2.39
C GLU A 174 11.90 3.13 2.05
N PHE A 175 12.59 3.78 1.11
CA PHE A 175 12.20 5.07 0.57
C PHE A 175 11.95 4.97 -0.95
N PRO A 176 10.68 4.96 -1.41
CA PRO A 176 10.32 4.53 -2.76
C PRO A 176 10.44 5.63 -3.83
N TYR A 177 11.00 6.79 -3.50
CA TYR A 177 11.12 7.93 -4.43
C TYR A 177 12.55 8.10 -4.99
N GLY A 178 13.47 7.19 -4.67
CA GLY A 178 14.86 7.23 -5.11
C GLY A 178 15.79 8.04 -4.18
N GLU A 179 17.09 7.80 -4.30
CA GLU A 179 18.09 8.34 -3.38
C GLU A 179 18.31 9.84 -3.54
N ASP A 180 18.21 10.37 -4.76
CA ASP A 180 18.38 11.81 -5.01
C ASP A 180 17.32 12.64 -4.25
N LEU A 181 16.05 12.23 -4.31
CA LEU A 181 14.98 12.89 -3.58
C LEU A 181 15.12 12.72 -2.06
N LYS A 182 15.66 11.60 -1.61
CA LYS A 182 15.98 11.37 -0.19
C LYS A 182 17.03 12.36 0.31
N ILE A 183 18.14 12.51 -0.42
CA ILE A 183 19.20 13.46 -0.11
C ILE A 183 18.66 14.89 -0.10
N GLN A 184 17.87 15.27 -1.11
CA GLN A 184 17.24 16.60 -1.18
C GLN A 184 16.30 16.86 0.00
N ALA A 185 15.49 15.87 0.38
CA ALA A 185 14.58 15.98 1.51
C ALA A 185 15.33 16.12 2.83
N ASP A 186 16.38 15.32 3.06
CA ASP A 186 17.22 15.43 4.25
C ASP A 186 17.91 16.80 4.34
N ALA A 187 18.46 17.31 3.24
CA ALA A 187 19.05 18.66 3.19
C ALA A 187 18.02 19.78 3.40
N GLY A 188 16.77 19.59 2.96
CA GLY A 188 15.66 20.51 3.23
C GLY A 188 15.26 20.52 4.70
N ILE A 189 15.17 19.34 5.31
CA ILE A 189 14.86 19.17 6.74
C ILE A 189 15.95 19.78 7.61
N ASP A 190 17.22 19.55 7.29
CA ASP A 190 18.34 20.09 8.06
C ASP A 190 18.35 21.62 8.04
N ARG A 191 18.05 22.24 6.88
CA ARG A 191 17.86 23.70 6.75
C ARG A 191 16.69 24.22 7.60
N LEU A 192 15.55 23.53 7.57
CA LEU A 192 14.38 23.89 8.38
C LEU A 192 14.67 23.77 9.88
N ALA A 193 15.33 22.69 10.29
CA ALA A 193 15.72 22.42 11.67
C ALA A 193 16.68 23.49 12.19
N ALA A 194 17.69 23.87 11.40
CA ALA A 194 18.63 24.93 11.76
C ALA A 194 17.93 26.30 11.95
N ALA A 195 16.89 26.59 11.18
CA ALA A 195 16.15 27.85 11.26
C ALA A 195 15.19 27.92 12.45
N ILE A 196 14.53 26.82 12.82
CA ILE A 196 13.46 26.81 13.83
C ILE A 196 13.96 26.31 15.19
N MET A 197 14.90 25.36 15.20
CA MET A 197 15.41 24.72 16.42
C MET A 197 16.93 24.52 16.35
N PRO A 198 17.74 25.59 16.45
CA PRO A 198 19.19 25.56 16.23
C PRO A 198 20.00 24.60 17.13
N LYS A 199 19.36 24.03 18.18
CA LYS A 199 20.00 23.17 19.19
C LYS A 199 19.23 21.88 19.50
N SER A 200 18.23 21.52 18.70
CA SER A 200 17.40 20.33 18.99
C SER A 200 17.64 19.21 17.98
N TYR A 201 17.92 18.02 18.50
CA TYR A 201 18.00 16.80 17.71
C TYR A 201 16.60 16.32 17.31
N ILE A 202 16.37 16.12 16.01
CA ILE A 202 15.16 15.47 15.50
C ILE A 202 15.38 13.96 15.58
N ARG A 203 14.55 13.26 16.37
CA ARG A 203 14.58 11.80 16.46
C ARG A 203 14.40 11.16 15.08
N ASP A 204 15.10 10.07 14.80
CA ASP A 204 15.10 9.40 13.49
C ASP A 204 13.70 9.03 13.00
N SER A 205 12.81 8.56 13.89
CA SER A 205 11.41 8.26 13.53
C SER A 205 10.62 9.48 13.04
N LYS A 206 10.91 10.67 13.60
CA LYS A 206 10.33 11.93 13.13
C LYS A 206 11.00 12.41 11.85
N ARG A 207 12.30 12.15 11.68
CA ARG A 207 13.03 12.45 10.45
C ARG A 207 12.48 11.65 9.26
N ILE A 208 12.21 10.35 9.44
CA ILE A 208 11.58 9.50 8.42
C ILE A 208 10.24 10.09 8.00
N ALA A 209 9.39 10.44 8.96
CA ALA A 209 8.09 11.07 8.69
C ALA A 209 8.23 12.40 7.94
N LEU A 210 9.13 13.28 8.37
CA LEU A 210 9.39 14.55 7.69
C LEU A 210 9.91 14.33 6.26
N ARG A 211 10.75 13.32 6.03
CA ARG A 211 11.30 12.99 4.71
C ARG A 211 10.18 12.64 3.73
N PHE A 212 9.25 11.78 4.15
CA PHE A 212 8.08 11.44 3.34
C PHE A 212 7.22 12.66 3.04
N TYR A 213 6.87 13.45 4.06
CA TYR A 213 6.01 14.62 3.88
C TYR A 213 6.65 15.67 2.97
N TYR A 214 7.94 15.98 3.18
CA TYR A 214 8.70 16.92 2.36
C TYR A 214 8.71 16.50 0.90
N THR A 215 9.02 15.22 0.63
CA THR A 215 9.13 14.70 -0.73
C THR A 215 7.79 14.75 -1.46
N ILE A 216 6.71 14.34 -0.79
CA ILE A 216 5.36 14.39 -1.36
C ILE A 216 4.97 15.85 -1.66
N ALA A 217 5.24 16.78 -0.74
CA ALA A 217 4.97 18.19 -0.95
C ALA A 217 5.77 18.77 -2.12
N ALA A 218 7.05 18.42 -2.26
CA ALA A 218 7.91 18.86 -3.35
C ALA A 218 7.42 18.33 -4.72
N LEU A 219 7.11 17.03 -4.81
CA LEU A 219 6.59 16.40 -6.02
C LEU A 219 5.27 17.03 -6.47
N ARG A 220 4.37 17.31 -5.52
CA ARG A 220 3.09 17.97 -5.83
C ARG A 220 3.27 19.43 -6.20
N ALA A 221 4.08 20.20 -5.47
CA ALA A 221 4.29 21.62 -5.72
C ALA A 221 4.95 21.88 -7.08
N TYR A 222 5.98 21.12 -7.44
CA TYR A 222 6.65 21.24 -8.74
C TYR A 222 5.64 21.13 -9.89
N ARG A 223 4.69 20.20 -9.77
CA ARG A 223 3.75 19.88 -10.83
C ARG A 223 2.54 20.79 -10.88
N THR A 224 2.05 21.25 -9.74
CA THR A 224 1.07 22.35 -9.70
C THR A 224 1.66 23.63 -10.31
N PHE A 225 2.94 23.92 -10.03
CA PHE A 225 3.61 25.11 -10.56
C PHE A 225 3.81 25.04 -12.08
N CYS A 226 4.35 23.92 -12.62
CA CYS A 226 4.50 23.72 -14.06
C CYS A 226 3.17 23.87 -14.83
N ARG A 227 2.05 23.44 -14.23
CA ARG A 227 0.72 23.61 -14.82
C ARG A 227 0.26 25.07 -14.84
N SER A 228 0.47 25.82 -13.76
CA SER A 228 0.10 27.25 -13.71
C SER A 228 0.85 28.12 -14.72
N THR A 229 2.07 27.73 -15.10
CA THR A 229 2.90 28.44 -16.10
C THR A 229 2.58 28.09 -17.56
N GLN A 230 1.81 27.04 -17.84
CA GLN A 230 1.38 26.68 -19.20
C GLN A 230 0.07 27.36 -19.63
N PHE A 231 -0.62 28.02 -18.70
CA PHE A 231 -1.85 28.76 -18.95
C PHE A 231 -1.70 30.29 -18.72
N GLY A 232 -0.48 30.80 -18.81
CA GLY A 232 -0.14 32.23 -18.72
C GLY A 232 0.25 32.83 -20.05
#